data_AF-A0A420Y4U3-F1
#
_entry.id   AF-A0A420Y4U3-F1
#
_cell.length_a   1.000
_cell.length_b   1.000
_cell.length_c   1.000
_cell.angle_alpha   90.00
_cell.angle_beta   90.00
_cell.angle_gamma   90.00
#
_symmetry.space_group_name_H-M   'P 1'
#
loop_
_entity.id
_entity.type
_entity.pdbx_description
1 polymer ?
#
loop_
_entity_poly.entity_id
_entity_poly.type
_entity_poly.pdbx_seq_one_letter_code
_entity_poly.pdbx_strand_id
1 'polypeptide(L)'
;MAFSQHILSTEDSLRIFHNDIVPTELTPVLPYNHQIDTLTPLAVLIVGQTGAGKTRLSPLLLSAFSTLGRHPAHFIADTYKAYHPSYLTIINSPNPSLASPATGTDARKWLTMACEYAADHKLDVLVESACRHPDDFAGLVRVFRERGYRVCVAIMAVPKPLSRLGILVRFHRDLPEARSGKLPLRLTPKKVHDDSYLGLVEATRFVAEQGCVDEVVVVRRGNGVVYHDWRTGDGRYEGLVEAVERERRRPLTEDEMEGARRDLEWLEGMTGLKSEVVEDVAEIGTMIGELAKAAVTDTEGEVLPVPTPLDALKFIGHGLL
;
A
#
# COMPACT_ATOMS: atom_id res chain seq x y z
N MET A 1 3.19 -19.55 -19.78
CA MET A 1 4.22 -20.59 -19.61
C MET A 1 5.65 -20.04 -19.43
N ALA A 2 5.95 -18.76 -19.74
CA ALA A 2 7.32 -18.22 -19.56
C ALA A 2 7.66 -17.77 -18.13
N PHE A 3 6.69 -17.39 -17.30
CA PHE A 3 6.96 -16.86 -15.94
C PHE A 3 7.31 -17.93 -14.90
N SER A 4 6.91 -19.19 -15.11
CA SER A 4 7.20 -20.28 -14.17
C SER A 4 8.67 -20.70 -14.16
N GLN A 5 9.45 -20.30 -15.16
CA GLN A 5 10.88 -20.62 -15.26
C GLN A 5 11.73 -19.88 -14.22
N HIS A 6 11.20 -18.80 -13.63
CA HIS A 6 11.91 -18.01 -12.63
C HIS A 6 11.42 -18.25 -11.21
N ILE A 7 10.39 -19.08 -10.99
CA ILE A 7 9.95 -19.37 -9.63
C ILE A 7 10.98 -20.26 -8.96
N LEU A 8 11.50 -19.82 -7.81
CA LEU A 8 12.51 -20.57 -7.07
C LEU A 8 11.95 -21.86 -6.47
N SER A 9 12.84 -22.84 -6.28
CA SER A 9 12.57 -23.98 -5.43
C SER A 9 12.31 -23.51 -3.99
N THR A 10 11.58 -24.30 -3.21
CA THR A 10 11.36 -24.00 -1.79
C THR A 10 12.70 -23.88 -1.04
N GLU A 11 13.64 -24.79 -1.32
CA GLU A 11 14.96 -24.79 -0.70
C GLU A 11 15.75 -23.50 -1.00
N ASP A 12 15.80 -23.08 -2.27
CA ASP A 12 16.50 -21.83 -2.64
C ASP A 12 15.83 -20.60 -2.04
N SER A 13 14.50 -20.57 -2.04
CA SER A 13 13.73 -19.46 -1.45
C SER A 13 13.99 -19.35 0.06
N LEU A 14 14.00 -20.47 0.79
CA LEU A 14 14.34 -20.51 2.22
C LEU A 14 15.80 -20.09 2.46
N ARG A 15 16.73 -20.59 1.64
CA ARG A 15 18.15 -20.25 1.75
C ARG A 15 18.38 -18.75 1.59
N ILE A 16 17.80 -18.13 0.57
CA ILE A 16 17.89 -16.66 0.35
C ILE A 16 17.24 -15.91 1.50
N PHE A 17 16.10 -16.38 1.99
CA PHE A 17 15.45 -15.74 3.13
C PHE A 17 16.36 -15.71 4.37
N HIS A 18 16.92 -16.85 4.77
CA HIS A 18 17.73 -16.93 5.97
C HIS A 18 19.12 -16.31 5.83
N ASN A 19 19.75 -16.42 4.65
CA ASN A 19 21.14 -16.00 4.48
C ASN A 19 21.27 -14.54 4.00
N ASP A 20 20.25 -14.02 3.30
CA ASP A 20 20.34 -12.69 2.69
C ASP A 20 19.31 -11.73 3.31
N ILE A 21 18.04 -12.13 3.37
CA ILE A 21 16.95 -11.24 3.81
C ILE A 21 16.98 -11.00 5.32
N VAL A 22 17.04 -12.05 6.13
CA VAL A 22 17.06 -11.91 7.60
C VAL A 22 18.23 -11.04 8.07
N PRO A 23 19.49 -11.29 7.67
CA PRO A 23 20.62 -10.47 8.09
C PRO A 23 20.52 -9.01 7.65
N THR A 24 19.95 -8.74 6.49
CA THR A 24 19.90 -7.39 5.90
C THR A 24 18.73 -6.57 6.44
N GLU A 25 17.53 -7.14 6.52
CA GLU A 25 16.29 -6.41 6.80
C GLU A 25 15.81 -6.57 8.25
N LEU A 26 16.05 -7.73 8.88
CA LEU A 26 15.45 -8.10 10.17
C LEU A 26 16.45 -8.01 11.33
N THR A 27 17.68 -8.50 11.16
CA THR A 27 18.72 -8.43 12.20
C THR A 27 18.96 -7.01 12.73
N PRO A 28 18.99 -5.94 11.91
CA PRO A 28 19.20 -4.59 12.41
C PRO A 28 18.11 -4.09 13.37
N VAL A 29 16.90 -4.65 13.29
CA VAL A 29 15.76 -4.23 14.12
C VAL A 29 15.44 -5.21 15.27
N LEU A 30 16.01 -6.42 15.25
CA LEU A 30 15.86 -7.41 16.32
C LEU A 30 16.09 -6.87 17.74
N PRO A 31 17.07 -5.98 18.02
CA PRO A 31 17.26 -5.45 19.37
C PRO A 31 16.08 -4.65 19.93
N TYR A 32 15.13 -4.22 19.10
CA TYR A 32 13.96 -3.43 19.50
C TYR A 32 12.71 -4.28 19.73
N ASN A 33 12.86 -5.59 19.88
CA ASN A 33 11.73 -6.49 20.09
C ASN A 33 11.13 -6.41 21.50
N HIS A 34 9.88 -6.91 21.60
CA HIS A 34 9.10 -6.95 22.83
C HIS A 34 9.05 -8.36 23.45
N GLN A 35 10.10 -9.18 23.31
CA GLN A 35 10.13 -10.53 23.90
C GLN A 35 10.38 -10.50 25.42
N ILE A 36 11.08 -9.47 25.90
CA ILE A 36 11.51 -9.34 27.30
C ILE A 36 10.75 -8.26 28.08
N ASP A 37 10.06 -7.36 27.40
CA ASP A 37 9.24 -6.34 28.03
C ASP A 37 7.77 -6.79 28.11
N THR A 38 6.92 -5.95 28.70
CA THR A 38 5.48 -6.22 28.85
C THR A 38 4.64 -5.54 27.76
N LEU A 39 5.26 -5.02 26.70
CA LEU A 39 4.54 -4.31 25.66
C LEU A 39 3.83 -5.31 24.74
N THR A 40 2.60 -4.96 24.35
CA THR A 40 1.94 -5.66 23.25
C THR A 40 2.58 -5.19 21.94
N PRO A 41 3.04 -6.09 21.06
CA PRO A 41 3.62 -5.70 19.79
C PRO A 41 2.52 -5.20 18.85
N LEU A 42 2.86 -4.22 18.02
CA LEU A 42 1.96 -3.48 17.16
C LEU A 42 2.24 -3.79 15.69
N ALA A 43 1.21 -4.18 14.96
CA ALA A 43 1.25 -4.34 13.51
C ALA A 43 0.39 -3.28 12.85
N VAL A 44 1.00 -2.38 12.09
CA VAL A 44 0.30 -1.40 11.28
C VAL A 44 0.40 -1.78 9.82
N LEU A 45 -0.74 -2.01 9.16
CA LEU A 45 -0.79 -2.32 7.74
C LEU A 45 -1.37 -1.13 6.96
N ILE A 46 -0.57 -0.54 6.08
CA ILE A 46 -1.03 0.45 5.12
C ILE A 46 -1.50 -0.27 3.86
N VAL A 47 -2.77 -0.14 3.53
CA VAL A 47 -3.36 -0.73 2.33
C VAL A 47 -3.89 0.35 1.39
N GLY A 48 -3.81 0.11 0.10
CA GLY A 48 -4.30 1.04 -0.91
C GLY A 48 -3.76 0.68 -2.28
N GLN A 49 -4.44 1.03 -3.35
CA GLN A 49 -3.96 0.70 -4.69
C GLN A 49 -2.56 1.28 -4.98
N THR A 50 -1.90 0.80 -6.04
CA THR A 50 -0.67 1.45 -6.51
C THR A 50 -0.97 2.91 -6.87
N GLY A 51 -0.05 3.82 -6.56
CA GLY A 51 -0.29 5.25 -6.77
C GLY A 51 -1.23 5.92 -5.76
N ALA A 52 -1.84 5.22 -4.80
CA ALA A 52 -2.69 5.87 -3.79
C ALA A 52 -1.93 6.90 -2.93
N GLY A 53 -0.64 6.68 -2.69
CA GLY A 53 0.21 7.61 -1.92
C GLY A 53 0.80 7.03 -0.64
N LYS A 54 0.87 5.70 -0.51
CA LYS A 54 1.37 5.00 0.70
C LYS A 54 2.76 5.49 1.13
N THR A 55 3.65 5.75 0.18
CA THR A 55 5.01 6.31 0.39
C THR A 55 5.01 7.69 1.06
N ARG A 56 3.89 8.42 1.07
CA ARG A 56 3.74 9.69 1.81
C ARG A 56 3.10 9.50 3.19
N LEU A 57 2.33 8.42 3.37
CA LEU A 57 1.73 8.07 4.67
C LEU A 57 2.72 7.33 5.57
N SER A 58 3.55 6.44 5.02
CA SER A 58 4.49 5.65 5.83
C SER A 58 5.47 6.48 6.65
N PRO A 59 6.10 7.57 6.13
CA PRO A 59 6.99 8.40 6.95
C PRO A 59 6.27 9.06 8.15
N LEU A 60 5.00 9.46 7.98
CA LEU A 60 4.20 10.03 9.06
C LEU A 60 3.99 9.00 10.18
N LEU A 61 3.62 7.76 9.83
CA LEU A 61 3.40 6.70 10.80
C LEU A 61 4.72 6.25 11.46
N LEU A 62 5.81 6.10 10.69
CA LEU A 62 7.15 5.80 11.22
C LEU A 62 7.63 6.87 12.20
N SER A 63 7.37 8.15 11.91
CA SER A 63 7.67 9.24 12.83
C SER A 63 6.89 9.09 14.13
N ALA A 64 5.60 8.73 14.07
CA ALA A 64 4.79 8.50 15.27
C ALA A 64 5.29 7.32 16.11
N PHE A 65 5.69 6.21 15.47
CA PHE A 65 6.39 5.11 16.16
C PHE A 65 7.64 5.62 16.89
N SER A 66 8.50 6.35 16.19
CA SER A 66 9.76 6.87 16.76
C SER A 66 9.52 7.84 17.92
N THR A 67 8.52 8.71 17.84
CA THR A 67 8.13 9.62 18.93
C THR A 67 7.66 8.85 20.18
N LEU A 68 7.04 7.68 20.00
CA LEU A 68 6.61 6.81 21.07
C LEU A 68 7.72 5.84 21.55
N GLY A 69 8.96 6.01 21.07
CA GLY A 69 10.10 5.15 21.45
C GLY A 69 10.04 3.74 20.86
N ARG A 70 9.31 3.56 19.76
CA ARG A 70 9.11 2.27 19.09
C ARG A 70 9.85 2.26 17.74
N HIS A 71 10.40 1.11 17.36
CA HIS A 71 11.23 0.95 16.16
C HIS A 71 10.73 -0.21 15.30
N PRO A 72 9.69 0.01 14.47
CA PRO A 72 9.08 -1.05 13.69
C PRO A 72 9.98 -1.53 12.55
N ALA A 73 9.88 -2.82 12.23
CA ALA A 73 10.34 -3.33 10.95
C ALA A 73 9.41 -2.82 9.83
N HIS A 74 9.97 -2.20 8.79
CA HIS A 74 9.19 -1.63 7.68
C HIS A 74 9.26 -2.53 6.44
N PHE A 75 8.14 -3.16 6.08
CA PHE A 75 8.08 -4.11 4.98
C PHE A 75 7.29 -3.58 3.79
N ILE A 76 7.88 -3.69 2.59
CA ILE A 76 7.26 -3.33 1.32
C ILE A 76 7.46 -4.51 0.36
N ALA A 77 6.37 -5.14 -0.08
CA ALA A 77 6.44 -6.35 -0.94
C ALA A 77 7.40 -6.22 -2.13
N ASP A 78 7.42 -5.04 -2.75
CA ASP A 78 8.17 -4.80 -3.97
C ASP A 78 9.69 -4.83 -3.74
N THR A 79 10.21 -4.44 -2.56
CA THR A 79 11.65 -4.40 -2.29
C THR A 79 12.28 -5.79 -2.29
N TYR A 80 11.53 -6.81 -1.89
CA TYR A 80 12.00 -8.20 -1.86
C TYR A 80 12.38 -8.75 -3.24
N LYS A 81 11.87 -8.16 -4.32
CA LYS A 81 12.24 -8.57 -5.69
C LYS A 81 13.74 -8.45 -5.94
N ALA A 82 14.42 -7.52 -5.27
CA ALA A 82 15.87 -7.31 -5.41
C ALA A 82 16.70 -8.52 -4.95
N TYR A 83 16.17 -9.35 -4.04
CA TYR A 83 16.85 -10.56 -3.55
C TYR A 83 16.76 -11.74 -4.54
N HIS A 84 15.89 -11.64 -5.54
CA HIS A 84 15.73 -12.72 -6.50
C HIS A 84 16.95 -12.80 -7.45
N PRO A 85 17.62 -13.96 -7.59
CA PRO A 85 18.84 -14.09 -8.38
C PRO A 85 18.69 -13.63 -9.84
N SER A 86 17.54 -13.90 -10.47
CA SER A 86 17.26 -13.46 -11.84
C SER A 86 16.87 -11.99 -11.97
N TYR A 87 16.63 -11.24 -10.89
CA TYR A 87 16.07 -9.89 -10.98
C TYR A 87 16.97 -8.95 -11.77
N LEU A 88 18.25 -8.87 -11.40
CA LEU A 88 19.23 -8.01 -12.08
C LEU A 88 19.49 -8.47 -13.52
N THR A 89 19.49 -9.77 -13.78
CA THR A 89 19.65 -10.29 -15.15
C THR A 89 18.49 -9.85 -16.04
N ILE A 90 17.24 -9.95 -15.56
CA ILE A 90 16.07 -9.57 -16.35
C ILE A 90 16.00 -8.06 -16.52
N ILE A 91 16.35 -7.27 -15.50
CA ILE A 91 16.30 -5.81 -15.58
C ILE A 91 17.33 -5.22 -16.55
N ASN A 92 18.45 -5.92 -16.76
CA ASN A 92 19.48 -5.55 -17.73
C ASN A 92 19.25 -6.22 -19.10
N SER A 93 18.17 -6.98 -19.27
CA SER A 93 17.81 -7.60 -20.55
C SER A 93 17.09 -6.60 -21.47
N PRO A 94 16.87 -6.94 -22.76
CA PRO A 94 16.04 -6.13 -23.66
C PRO A 94 14.59 -5.94 -23.20
N ASN A 95 14.11 -6.74 -22.23
CA ASN A 95 12.74 -6.73 -21.73
C ASN A 95 12.69 -6.51 -20.20
N PRO A 96 13.13 -5.36 -19.68
CA PRO A 96 13.19 -5.09 -18.24
C PRO A 96 11.83 -5.13 -17.53
N SER A 97 10.73 -4.93 -18.28
CA SER A 97 9.37 -5.03 -17.77
C SER A 97 9.00 -6.43 -17.27
N LEU A 98 9.73 -7.48 -17.69
CA LEU A 98 9.52 -8.86 -17.25
C LEU A 98 10.06 -9.13 -15.84
N ALA A 99 10.94 -8.29 -15.29
CA ALA A 99 11.57 -8.54 -14.00
C ALA A 99 10.53 -8.60 -12.87
N SER A 100 9.58 -7.67 -12.86
CA SER A 100 8.53 -7.59 -11.83
C SER A 100 7.57 -8.81 -11.84
N PRO A 101 6.96 -9.22 -12.97
CA PRO A 101 6.12 -10.42 -12.99
C PRO A 101 6.89 -11.72 -12.76
N ALA A 102 8.15 -11.82 -13.20
CA ALA A 102 8.96 -13.03 -13.00
C ALA A 102 9.34 -13.27 -11.54
N THR A 103 9.60 -12.21 -10.78
CA THR A 103 10.12 -12.29 -9.39
C THR A 103 9.06 -12.02 -8.33
N GLY A 104 7.87 -11.57 -8.74
CA GLY A 104 6.80 -11.16 -7.83
C GLY A 104 6.22 -12.29 -6.98
N THR A 105 6.29 -13.54 -7.43
CA THR A 105 5.82 -14.68 -6.64
C THR A 105 6.71 -14.91 -5.43
N ASP A 106 8.02 -14.99 -5.61
CA ASP A 106 8.96 -15.23 -4.50
C ASP A 106 9.08 -14.01 -3.58
N ALA A 107 8.98 -12.78 -4.13
CA ALA A 107 8.92 -11.57 -3.31
C ALA A 107 7.72 -11.57 -2.33
N ARG A 108 6.56 -12.09 -2.74
CA ARG A 108 5.39 -12.22 -1.85
C ARG A 108 5.57 -13.31 -0.80
N LYS A 109 6.20 -14.43 -1.16
CA LYS A 109 6.58 -15.48 -0.18
C LYS A 109 7.51 -14.89 0.88
N TRP A 110 8.56 -14.18 0.45
CA TRP A 110 9.50 -13.56 1.38
C TRP A 110 8.89 -12.46 2.26
N LEU A 111 7.94 -11.67 1.76
CA LEU A 111 7.18 -10.76 2.61
C LEU A 111 6.43 -11.52 3.71
N THR A 112 5.77 -12.63 3.36
CA THR A 112 5.02 -13.45 4.32
C THR A 112 5.98 -14.02 5.38
N MET A 113 7.08 -14.62 4.93
CA MET A 113 8.12 -15.14 5.83
C MET A 113 8.72 -14.05 6.73
N ALA A 114 8.94 -12.83 6.21
CA ALA A 114 9.46 -11.72 6.99
C ALA A 114 8.45 -11.27 8.07
N CYS A 115 7.16 -11.24 7.74
CA CYS A 115 6.10 -10.94 8.70
C CYS A 115 5.99 -12.03 9.77
N GLU A 116 6.05 -13.31 9.41
CA GLU A 116 6.08 -14.43 10.36
C GLU A 116 7.29 -14.36 11.28
N TYR A 117 8.48 -14.14 10.72
CA TYR A 117 9.71 -13.99 11.49
C TYR A 117 9.62 -12.82 12.46
N ALA A 118 9.18 -11.64 12.01
CA ALA A 118 9.01 -10.47 12.86
C ALA A 118 7.99 -10.75 13.97
N ALA A 119 6.91 -11.46 13.65
CA ALA A 119 5.86 -11.78 14.59
C ALA A 119 6.29 -12.81 15.66
N ASP A 120 7.08 -13.81 15.27
CA ASP A 120 7.68 -14.79 16.20
C ASP A 120 8.68 -14.12 17.15
N HIS A 121 9.36 -13.06 16.67
CA HIS A 121 10.30 -12.27 17.46
C HIS A 121 9.65 -11.09 18.16
N LYS A 122 8.32 -10.90 18.13
CA LYS A 122 7.63 -9.78 18.80
C LYS A 122 8.13 -8.39 18.39
N LEU A 123 8.52 -8.21 17.13
CA LEU A 123 8.85 -6.91 16.57
C LEU A 123 7.58 -6.15 16.20
N ASP A 124 7.55 -4.85 16.47
CA ASP A 124 6.60 -3.97 15.82
C ASP A 124 6.81 -3.98 14.31
N VAL A 125 5.72 -3.78 13.55
CA VAL A 125 5.81 -3.75 12.09
C VAL A 125 4.99 -2.62 11.48
N LEU A 126 5.50 -2.09 10.37
CA LEU A 126 4.75 -1.31 9.40
C LEU A 126 4.80 -2.05 8.05
N VAL A 127 3.66 -2.48 7.54
CA VAL A 127 3.59 -3.23 6.27
C VAL A 127 2.82 -2.44 5.23
N GLU A 128 3.41 -2.24 4.06
CA GLU A 128 2.72 -1.62 2.91
C GLU A 128 2.23 -2.69 1.92
N SER A 129 0.92 -2.69 1.64
CA SER A 129 0.32 -3.58 0.64
C SER A 129 -0.46 -2.81 -0.42
N ALA A 130 -0.36 -3.27 -1.66
CA ALA A 130 -1.16 -2.77 -2.78
C ALA A 130 -2.54 -3.44 -2.87
N CYS A 131 -2.78 -4.52 -2.13
CA CYS A 131 -3.98 -5.35 -2.20
C CYS A 131 -4.28 -5.94 -3.58
N ARG A 132 -3.27 -6.15 -4.43
CA ARG A 132 -3.44 -6.85 -5.71
C ARG A 132 -3.93 -8.30 -5.51
N HIS A 133 -3.51 -8.92 -4.42
CA HIS A 133 -3.92 -10.25 -3.99
C HIS A 133 -4.51 -10.10 -2.58
N PRO A 134 -5.83 -9.92 -2.44
CA PRO A 134 -6.47 -9.66 -1.14
C PRO A 134 -6.23 -10.76 -0.12
N ASP A 135 -6.15 -12.02 -0.57
CA ASP A 135 -5.86 -13.17 0.30
C ASP A 135 -4.47 -13.09 0.93
N ASP A 136 -3.47 -12.57 0.22
CA ASP A 136 -2.14 -12.34 0.80
C ASP A 136 -2.24 -11.34 1.96
N PHE A 137 -3.00 -10.25 1.79
CA PHE A 137 -3.22 -9.28 2.87
C PHE A 137 -3.97 -9.89 4.06
N ALA A 138 -5.02 -10.66 3.81
CA ALA A 138 -5.75 -11.35 4.86
C ALA A 138 -4.85 -12.33 5.64
N GLY A 139 -3.95 -13.04 4.94
CA GLY A 139 -2.92 -13.89 5.54
C GLY A 139 -2.00 -13.11 6.47
N LEU A 140 -1.48 -11.96 6.02
CA LEU A 140 -0.61 -11.10 6.83
C LEU A 140 -1.32 -10.59 8.10
N VAL A 141 -2.58 -10.18 8.00
CA VAL A 141 -3.37 -9.77 9.18
C VAL A 141 -3.51 -10.92 10.18
N ARG A 142 -3.82 -12.13 9.70
CA ARG A 142 -3.94 -13.32 10.56
C ARG A 142 -2.63 -13.68 11.24
N VAL A 143 -1.50 -13.61 10.53
CA VAL A 143 -0.15 -13.85 11.08
C VAL A 143 0.07 -13.06 12.37
N PHE A 144 -0.23 -11.76 12.37
CA PHE A 144 -0.05 -10.90 13.54
C PHE A 144 -1.13 -11.15 14.60
N ARG A 145 -2.39 -11.27 14.20
CA ARG A 145 -3.50 -11.48 15.14
C ARG A 145 -3.32 -12.76 15.96
N GLU A 146 -2.96 -13.86 15.31
CA GLU A 146 -2.72 -15.17 15.95
C GLU A 146 -1.53 -15.13 16.91
N ARG A 147 -0.60 -14.19 16.71
CA ARG A 147 0.57 -13.99 17.57
C ARG A 147 0.36 -12.92 18.65
N GLY A 148 -0.90 -12.51 18.88
CA GLY A 148 -1.27 -11.62 19.98
C GLY A 148 -0.88 -10.17 19.77
N TYR A 149 -0.74 -9.73 18.51
CA TYR A 149 -0.49 -8.33 18.19
C TYR A 149 -1.75 -7.48 18.35
N ARG A 150 -1.55 -6.20 18.68
CA ARG A 150 -2.52 -5.16 18.30
C ARG A 150 -2.37 -4.91 16.80
N VAL A 151 -3.45 -5.10 16.04
CA VAL A 151 -3.44 -4.96 14.58
C VAL A 151 -4.23 -3.73 14.17
N CYS A 152 -3.55 -2.76 13.57
CA CYS A 152 -4.16 -1.55 13.04
C CYS A 152 -4.05 -1.51 11.51
N VAL A 153 -5.10 -1.07 10.82
CA VAL A 153 -5.11 -0.96 9.35
C VAL A 153 -5.39 0.48 8.93
N ALA A 154 -4.50 1.04 8.10
CA ALA A 154 -4.68 2.33 7.45
C ALA A 154 -5.01 2.13 5.97
N ILE A 155 -6.26 2.40 5.59
CA ILE A 155 -6.78 2.21 4.23
C ILE A 155 -6.71 3.54 3.47
N MET A 156 -5.92 3.59 2.40
CA MET A 156 -5.89 4.73 1.49
C MET A 156 -7.01 4.64 0.45
N ALA A 157 -8.08 5.42 0.65
CA ALA A 157 -9.14 5.58 -0.32
C ALA A 157 -8.84 6.78 -1.22
N VAL A 158 -8.60 6.53 -2.51
CA VAL A 158 -8.20 7.56 -3.48
C VAL A 158 -8.92 7.30 -4.80
N PRO A 159 -9.47 8.33 -5.46
CA PRO A 159 -10.08 8.18 -6.78
C PRO A 159 -9.16 7.52 -7.81
N LYS A 160 -9.71 6.56 -8.57
CA LYS A 160 -8.99 5.80 -9.60
C LYS A 160 -8.13 6.68 -10.54
N PRO A 161 -8.66 7.78 -11.13
CA PRO A 161 -7.86 8.60 -12.02
C PRO A 161 -6.69 9.29 -11.33
N LEU A 162 -6.85 9.72 -10.07
CA LEU A 162 -5.76 10.38 -9.33
C LEU A 162 -4.62 9.41 -9.00
N SER A 163 -4.94 8.18 -8.60
CA SER A 163 -3.90 7.16 -8.35
C SER A 163 -3.21 6.74 -9.65
N ARG A 164 -3.93 6.63 -10.76
CA ARG A 164 -3.34 6.32 -12.06
C ARG A 164 -2.47 7.45 -12.59
N LEU A 165 -2.95 8.69 -12.55
CA LEU A 165 -2.20 9.89 -12.95
C LEU A 165 -0.89 10.00 -12.16
N GLY A 166 -0.95 9.82 -10.84
CA GLY A 166 0.23 9.87 -9.97
C GLY A 166 1.30 8.82 -10.34
N ILE A 167 0.91 7.66 -10.88
CA ILE A 167 1.86 6.65 -11.38
C ILE A 167 2.58 7.16 -12.63
N LEU A 168 1.86 7.76 -13.58
CA LEU A 168 2.43 8.29 -14.81
C LEU A 168 3.38 9.45 -14.50
N VAL A 169 2.92 10.41 -13.69
CA VAL A 169 3.68 11.60 -13.31
C VAL A 169 4.98 11.23 -12.62
N ARG A 170 4.93 10.40 -11.57
CA ARG A 170 6.14 10.03 -10.82
C ARG A 170 7.15 9.29 -11.69
N PHE A 171 6.67 8.47 -12.63
CA PHE A 171 7.56 7.75 -13.54
C PHE A 171 8.22 8.69 -14.53
N HIS A 172 7.43 9.50 -15.24
CA HIS A 172 7.95 10.36 -16.31
C HIS A 172 8.74 11.57 -15.78
N ARG A 173 8.49 12.02 -14.53
CA ARG A 173 9.29 13.05 -13.85
C ARG A 173 10.49 12.48 -13.06
N ASP A 174 10.70 11.17 -13.07
CA ASP A 174 11.72 10.47 -12.26
C ASP A 174 11.70 10.89 -10.77
N LEU A 175 10.50 10.98 -10.19
CA LEU A 175 10.36 11.34 -8.78
C LEU A 175 10.84 10.19 -7.88
N PRO A 176 11.39 10.47 -6.68
CA PRO A 176 11.84 9.44 -5.75
C PRO A 176 10.75 8.40 -5.44
N GLU A 177 9.48 8.80 -5.34
CA GLU A 177 8.35 7.90 -5.05
C GLU A 177 8.03 6.90 -6.18
N ALA A 178 8.68 7.02 -7.34
CA ALA A 178 8.61 6.05 -8.42
C ALA A 178 9.57 4.86 -8.22
N ARG A 179 10.44 4.95 -7.21
CA ARG A 179 11.43 3.92 -6.85
C ARG A 179 11.03 3.30 -5.51
N SER A 180 11.07 1.98 -5.43
CA SER A 180 10.82 1.24 -4.18
C SER A 180 12.17 0.78 -3.62
N GLY A 181 12.69 1.49 -2.62
CA GLY A 181 14.03 1.24 -2.10
C GLY A 181 15.10 1.38 -3.19
N LYS A 182 15.96 0.37 -3.33
CA LYS A 182 17.07 0.35 -4.29
C LYS A 182 16.67 -0.09 -5.71
N LEU A 183 15.38 -0.31 -5.96
CA LEU A 183 14.90 -0.74 -7.27
C LEU A 183 14.95 0.39 -8.30
N PRO A 184 15.22 0.07 -9.59
CA PRO A 184 15.21 1.08 -10.62
C PRO A 184 13.80 1.62 -10.87
N LEU A 185 13.76 2.76 -11.56
CA LEU A 185 12.55 3.42 -12.01
C LEU A 185 11.70 2.46 -12.85
N ARG A 186 10.44 2.27 -12.47
CA ARG A 186 9.52 1.35 -13.15
C ARG A 186 8.14 1.97 -13.29
N LEU A 187 7.60 1.88 -14.50
CA LEU A 187 6.21 2.24 -14.74
C LEU A 187 5.33 1.08 -14.26
N THR A 188 4.39 1.37 -13.37
CA THR A 188 3.40 0.37 -12.94
C THR A 188 2.40 0.15 -14.09
N PRO A 189 2.23 -1.08 -14.62
CA PRO A 189 1.27 -1.34 -15.68
C PRO A 189 -0.16 -1.03 -15.24
N LYS A 190 -1.01 -0.55 -16.17
CA LYS A 190 -2.42 -0.23 -15.91
C LYS A 190 -3.17 -1.40 -15.27
N LYS A 191 -3.01 -2.61 -15.80
CA LYS A 191 -3.60 -3.82 -15.22
C LYS A 191 -3.22 -4.03 -13.76
N VAL A 192 -1.96 -3.80 -13.37
CA VAL A 192 -1.52 -3.96 -11.97
C VAL A 192 -2.19 -2.92 -11.07
N HIS A 193 -2.36 -1.69 -11.56
CA HIS A 193 -3.12 -0.66 -10.86
C HIS A 193 -4.59 -1.07 -10.69
N ASP A 194 -5.24 -1.50 -11.75
CA ASP A 194 -6.66 -1.83 -11.75
C ASP A 194 -6.96 -3.07 -10.90
N ASP A 195 -6.12 -4.12 -10.99
CA ASP A 195 -6.18 -5.30 -10.11
C ASP A 195 -6.07 -4.86 -8.62
N SER A 196 -5.17 -3.92 -8.30
CA SER A 196 -4.97 -3.40 -6.94
C SER A 196 -6.13 -2.50 -6.48
N TYR A 197 -6.74 -1.76 -7.40
CA TYR A 197 -7.90 -0.91 -7.12
C TYR A 197 -9.09 -1.76 -6.70
N LEU A 198 -9.40 -2.80 -7.46
CA LEU A 198 -10.47 -3.75 -7.14
C LEU A 198 -10.15 -4.53 -5.85
N GLY A 199 -8.92 -5.04 -5.74
CA GLY A 199 -8.54 -5.84 -4.57
C GLY A 199 -8.54 -5.09 -3.24
N LEU A 200 -8.43 -3.76 -3.23
CA LEU A 200 -8.61 -2.97 -2.00
C LEU A 200 -10.02 -3.13 -1.42
N VAL A 201 -11.05 -3.25 -2.25
CA VAL A 201 -12.45 -3.40 -1.80
C VAL A 201 -12.61 -4.74 -1.07
N GLU A 202 -12.06 -5.80 -1.64
CA GLU A 202 -12.06 -7.14 -1.04
C GLU A 202 -11.24 -7.17 0.26
N ALA A 203 -10.08 -6.52 0.30
CA ALA A 203 -9.30 -6.34 1.53
C ALA A 203 -10.08 -5.55 2.60
N THR A 204 -10.83 -4.53 2.19
CA THR A 204 -11.68 -3.73 3.09
C THR A 204 -12.83 -4.56 3.65
N ARG A 205 -13.47 -5.40 2.82
CA ARG A 205 -14.52 -6.32 3.27
C ARG A 205 -13.98 -7.33 4.29
N PHE A 206 -12.79 -7.87 4.05
CA PHE A 206 -12.11 -8.72 5.02
C PHE A 206 -11.91 -7.99 6.37
N VAL A 207 -11.44 -6.73 6.36
CA VAL A 207 -11.29 -5.95 7.60
C VAL A 207 -12.64 -5.73 8.28
N ALA A 208 -13.68 -5.41 7.51
CA ALA A 208 -15.01 -5.12 8.02
C ALA A 208 -15.69 -6.32 8.70
N GLU A 209 -15.42 -7.55 8.27
CA GLU A 209 -16.24 -8.71 8.66
C GLU A 209 -15.56 -9.70 9.61
N GLN A 210 -14.22 -9.75 9.63
CA GLN A 210 -13.49 -10.89 10.20
C GLN A 210 -13.06 -10.71 11.65
N GLY A 211 -13.17 -9.50 12.22
CA GLY A 211 -12.77 -9.26 13.60
C GLY A 211 -11.32 -9.58 13.89
N CYS A 212 -10.41 -9.40 12.93
CA CYS A 212 -8.96 -9.59 13.11
C CYS A 212 -8.18 -8.29 13.27
N VAL A 213 -8.84 -7.14 13.18
CA VAL A 213 -8.26 -5.80 13.23
C VAL A 213 -8.82 -5.04 14.43
N ASP A 214 -7.94 -4.49 15.25
CA ASP A 214 -8.29 -3.77 16.49
C ASP A 214 -8.66 -2.30 16.22
N GLU A 215 -8.12 -1.71 15.16
CA GLU A 215 -8.41 -0.33 14.77
C GLU A 215 -8.26 -0.14 13.25
N VAL A 216 -9.17 0.62 12.66
CA VAL A 216 -9.13 0.94 11.23
C VAL A 216 -9.30 2.44 11.01
N VAL A 217 -8.49 2.98 10.10
CA VAL A 217 -8.63 4.35 9.61
C VAL A 217 -8.68 4.35 8.09
N VAL A 218 -9.63 5.07 7.50
CA VAL A 218 -9.66 5.35 6.06
C VAL A 218 -9.18 6.77 5.84
N VAL A 219 -8.14 6.89 5.03
CA VAL A 219 -7.47 8.17 4.74
C VAL A 219 -7.46 8.46 3.25
N ARG A 220 -7.66 9.73 2.91
CA ARG A 220 -7.41 10.27 1.57
C ARG A 220 -5.97 10.77 1.43
N ARG A 221 -5.59 11.17 0.21
CA ARG A 221 -4.35 11.93 0.01
C ARG A 221 -4.37 13.21 0.85
N GLY A 222 -3.22 13.57 1.40
CA GLY A 222 -3.09 14.69 2.35
C GLY A 222 -3.40 14.29 3.80
N ASN A 223 -3.54 13.00 4.10
CA ASN A 223 -3.74 12.45 5.45
C ASN A 223 -5.05 12.89 6.12
N GLY A 224 -6.06 13.26 5.33
CA GLY A 224 -7.42 13.48 5.83
C GLY A 224 -8.09 12.14 6.11
N VAL A 225 -8.65 11.99 7.30
CA VAL A 225 -9.41 10.84 7.78
C VAL A 225 -10.88 11.02 7.42
N VAL A 226 -11.46 10.03 6.74
CA VAL A 226 -12.87 10.03 6.33
C VAL A 226 -13.69 8.95 7.05
N TYR A 227 -13.01 8.02 7.72
CA TYR A 227 -13.58 7.01 8.59
C TYR A 227 -12.52 6.60 9.61
N HIS A 228 -12.91 6.45 10.87
CA HIS A 228 -12.06 5.95 11.94
C HIS A 228 -12.92 5.21 12.92
N ASP A 229 -12.59 3.95 13.17
CA ASP A 229 -13.29 3.15 14.16
C ASP A 229 -12.36 2.14 14.83
N TRP A 230 -12.84 1.61 15.94
CA TRP A 230 -12.13 0.72 16.84
C TRP A 230 -12.97 -0.53 17.05
N ARG A 231 -12.30 -1.65 17.23
CA ARG A 231 -12.99 -2.90 17.45
C ARG A 231 -13.84 -2.82 18.72
N THR A 232 -15.15 -2.99 18.55
CA THR A 232 -16.11 -3.18 19.64
C THR A 232 -16.96 -4.43 19.34
N GLY A 233 -17.53 -5.06 20.37
CA GLY A 233 -18.47 -6.18 20.19
C GLY A 233 -17.90 -7.36 19.39
N ASP A 234 -18.61 -7.75 18.32
CA ASP A 234 -18.23 -8.87 17.43
C ASP A 234 -17.01 -8.58 16.55
N GLY A 235 -16.53 -7.33 16.57
CA GLY A 235 -15.36 -6.88 15.83
C GLY A 235 -15.62 -6.59 14.36
N ARG A 236 -16.87 -6.36 13.98
CA ARG A 236 -17.22 -5.85 12.65
C ARG A 236 -17.16 -4.32 12.60
N TYR A 237 -16.90 -3.79 11.41
CA TYR A 237 -16.89 -2.35 11.14
C TYR A 237 -18.02 -1.98 10.20
N GLU A 238 -19.08 -1.37 10.73
CA GLU A 238 -20.21 -0.89 9.95
C GLU A 238 -19.81 0.33 9.10
N GLY A 239 -20.26 0.39 7.84
CA GLY A 239 -20.01 1.53 6.96
C GLY A 239 -18.58 1.64 6.41
N LEU A 240 -17.67 0.72 6.76
CA LEU A 240 -16.26 0.79 6.36
C LEU A 240 -16.08 0.65 4.83
N VAL A 241 -16.78 -0.31 4.20
CA VAL A 241 -16.70 -0.53 2.76
C VAL A 241 -17.32 0.65 2.01
N GLU A 242 -18.47 1.12 2.50
CA GLU A 242 -19.17 2.29 1.97
C GLU A 242 -18.31 3.55 2.05
N ALA A 243 -17.58 3.76 3.16
CA ALA A 243 -16.67 4.89 3.32
C ALA A 243 -15.54 4.87 2.28
N VAL A 244 -14.95 3.70 2.01
CA VAL A 244 -13.89 3.54 0.99
C VAL A 244 -14.44 3.78 -0.42
N GLU A 245 -15.60 3.19 -0.75
CA GLU A 245 -16.24 3.35 -2.06
C GLU A 245 -16.72 4.79 -2.32
N ARG A 246 -17.25 5.45 -1.28
CA ARG A 246 -17.69 6.84 -1.35
C ARG A 246 -16.51 7.78 -1.55
N GLU A 247 -15.44 7.64 -0.77
CA GLU A 247 -14.22 8.47 -0.93
C GLU A 247 -13.52 8.23 -2.27
N ARG A 248 -13.71 7.06 -2.88
CA ARG A 248 -13.18 6.76 -4.23
C ARG A 248 -13.98 7.39 -5.37
N ARG A 249 -15.28 7.61 -5.17
CA ARG A 249 -16.20 8.13 -6.18
C ARG A 249 -16.53 9.61 -6.01
N ARG A 250 -16.12 10.22 -4.89
CA ARG A 250 -16.43 11.62 -4.63
C ARG A 250 -15.89 12.56 -5.72
N PRO A 251 -16.53 13.72 -5.88
CA PRO A 251 -15.92 14.86 -6.54
C PRO A 251 -14.51 15.16 -6.03
N LEU A 252 -13.63 15.55 -6.95
CA LEU A 252 -12.31 16.06 -6.57
C LEU A 252 -12.45 17.44 -5.90
N THR A 253 -11.59 17.73 -4.94
CA THR A 253 -11.48 19.10 -4.42
C THR A 253 -10.88 20.03 -5.47
N GLU A 254 -11.06 21.35 -5.31
CA GLU A 254 -10.49 22.34 -6.23
C GLU A 254 -8.97 22.15 -6.41
N ASP A 255 -8.24 21.96 -5.31
CA ASP A 255 -6.79 21.70 -5.34
C ASP A 255 -6.41 20.40 -6.07
N GLU A 256 -7.22 19.34 -5.91
CA GLU A 256 -6.99 18.06 -6.58
C GLU A 256 -7.27 18.17 -8.07
N MET A 257 -8.33 18.89 -8.45
CA MET A 257 -8.68 19.15 -9.85
C MET A 257 -7.59 19.98 -10.53
N GLU A 258 -7.14 21.06 -9.89
CA GLU A 258 -6.09 21.92 -10.43
C GLU A 258 -4.73 21.21 -10.49
N GLY A 259 -4.42 20.38 -9.50
CA GLY A 259 -3.25 19.48 -9.56
C GLY A 259 -3.34 18.50 -10.73
N ALA A 260 -4.48 17.85 -10.90
CA ALA A 260 -4.68 16.86 -11.95
C ALA A 260 -4.65 17.49 -13.35
N ARG A 261 -5.24 18.68 -13.54
CA ARG A 261 -5.18 19.44 -14.79
C ARG A 261 -3.75 19.76 -15.18
N ARG A 262 -2.95 20.30 -14.26
CA ARG A 262 -1.53 20.63 -14.50
C ARG A 262 -0.71 19.39 -14.87
N ASP A 263 -0.95 18.27 -14.20
CA ASP A 263 -0.24 17.03 -14.47
C ASP A 263 -0.66 16.38 -15.80
N LEU A 264 -1.94 16.47 -16.18
CA LEU A 264 -2.43 16.04 -17.50
C LEU A 264 -1.83 16.89 -18.62
N GLU A 265 -1.93 18.22 -18.52
CA GLU A 265 -1.34 19.15 -19.51
C GLU A 265 0.16 18.89 -19.71
N TRP A 266 0.86 18.62 -18.60
CA TRP A 266 2.27 18.27 -18.66
C TRP A 266 2.52 16.95 -19.40
N LEU A 267 1.74 15.90 -19.13
CA LEU A 267 1.86 14.60 -19.82
C LEU A 267 1.48 14.70 -21.30
N GLU A 268 0.43 15.43 -21.63
CA GLU A 268 -0.02 15.67 -23.01
C GLU A 268 1.01 16.46 -23.84
N GLY A 269 1.76 17.34 -23.18
CA GLY A 269 2.88 18.07 -23.80
C GLY A 269 4.14 17.23 -24.04
N MET A 270 4.23 16.01 -23.51
CA MET A 270 5.41 15.16 -23.71
C MET A 270 5.45 14.54 -25.10
N THR A 271 6.64 14.47 -25.69
CA THR A 271 6.89 13.74 -26.94
C THR A 271 7.53 12.37 -26.66
N GLY A 272 7.36 11.42 -27.58
CA GLY A 272 7.98 10.09 -27.47
C GLY A 272 7.33 9.15 -26.44
N LEU A 273 6.13 9.48 -25.95
CA LEU A 273 5.33 8.54 -25.15
C LEU A 273 4.89 7.36 -26.01
N LYS A 274 4.83 6.17 -25.41
CA LYS A 274 4.23 4.99 -26.05
C LYS A 274 2.73 5.23 -26.25
N SER A 275 2.15 4.68 -27.32
CA SER A 275 0.72 4.80 -27.62
C SER A 275 -0.17 4.41 -26.44
N GLU A 276 0.17 3.31 -25.75
CA GLU A 276 -0.53 2.84 -24.54
C GLU A 276 -0.56 3.89 -23.42
N VAL A 277 0.48 4.72 -23.29
CA VAL A 277 0.53 5.78 -22.28
C VAL A 277 -0.33 6.97 -22.70
N VAL A 278 -0.32 7.32 -24.00
CA VAL A 278 -1.17 8.39 -24.54
C VAL A 278 -2.66 8.05 -24.37
N GLU A 279 -3.03 6.82 -24.69
CA GLU A 279 -4.40 6.31 -24.48
C GLU A 279 -4.80 6.37 -23.00
N ASP A 280 -3.91 5.96 -22.09
CA ASP A 280 -4.16 5.99 -20.65
C ASP A 280 -4.30 7.43 -20.12
N VAL A 281 -3.53 8.40 -20.64
CA VAL A 281 -3.69 9.83 -20.31
C VAL A 281 -5.07 10.35 -20.72
N ALA A 282 -5.52 10.04 -21.93
CA ALA A 282 -6.84 10.44 -22.42
C ALA A 282 -7.99 9.81 -21.61
N GLU A 283 -7.84 8.54 -21.23
CA GLU A 283 -8.81 7.83 -20.38
C GLU A 283 -8.88 8.47 -18.98
N ILE A 284 -7.72 8.82 -18.38
CA ILE A 284 -7.66 9.52 -17.09
C ILE A 284 -8.36 10.88 -17.16
N GLY A 285 -8.12 11.66 -18.22
CA GLY A 285 -8.78 12.95 -18.43
C GLY A 285 -10.30 12.82 -18.51
N THR A 286 -10.79 11.78 -19.20
CA THR A 286 -12.23 11.47 -19.27
C THR A 286 -12.81 11.15 -17.89
N MET A 287 -12.15 10.28 -17.11
CA MET A 287 -12.60 9.94 -15.75
C MET A 287 -12.62 11.15 -14.81
N ILE A 288 -11.64 12.05 -14.91
CA ILE A 288 -11.61 13.29 -14.11
C ILE A 288 -12.79 14.19 -14.49
N GLY A 289 -13.07 14.32 -15.78
CA GLY A 289 -14.24 15.07 -16.27
C GLY A 289 -15.57 14.48 -15.79
N GLU A 290 -15.68 13.16 -15.66
CA GLU A 290 -16.86 12.49 -15.08
C GLU A 290 -17.02 12.79 -13.59
N LEU A 291 -15.94 12.72 -12.80
CA LEU A 291 -15.97 13.10 -11.37
C LEU A 291 -16.37 14.57 -11.17
N ALA A 292 -15.95 15.46 -12.08
CA ALA A 292 -16.34 16.87 -12.05
C ALA A 292 -17.84 17.06 -12.31
N LYS A 293 -18.41 16.31 -13.26
CA LYS A 293 -19.84 16.38 -13.58
C LYS A 293 -20.71 15.82 -12.45
N ALA A 294 -20.28 14.72 -11.84
CA ALA A 294 -20.97 14.11 -10.70
C ALA A 294 -21.15 15.12 -9.54
N ALA A 295 -20.17 16.00 -9.33
CA ALA A 295 -20.23 17.08 -8.33
C ALA A 295 -21.38 18.07 -8.56
N VAL A 296 -21.73 18.32 -9.82
CA VAL A 296 -22.75 19.29 -10.21
C VAL A 296 -24.16 18.68 -10.13
N THR A 297 -24.28 17.37 -10.36
CA THR A 297 -25.56 16.65 -10.38
C THR A 297 -26.02 16.14 -9.01
N ASP A 298 -25.13 16.07 -8.03
CA ASP A 298 -25.42 15.55 -6.69
C ASP A 298 -26.08 16.63 -5.78
N THR A 299 -27.19 17.21 -6.28
CA THR A 299 -28.03 18.16 -5.52
C THR A 299 -28.98 17.48 -4.53
N GLU A 300 -28.97 16.15 -4.44
CA GLU A 300 -29.78 15.34 -3.51
C GLU A 300 -28.93 14.40 -2.64
N GLY A 301 -27.87 14.95 -2.03
CA GLY A 301 -27.66 14.82 -0.59
C GLY A 301 -27.17 13.50 0.00
N GLU A 302 -25.94 13.09 -0.30
CA GLU A 302 -25.10 12.40 0.69
C GLU A 302 -23.98 13.36 1.13
N VAL A 303 -24.10 13.96 2.32
CA VAL A 303 -23.09 14.88 2.85
C VAL A 303 -21.80 14.10 3.09
N LEU A 304 -20.76 14.36 2.28
CA LEU A 304 -19.45 13.78 2.49
C LEU A 304 -18.92 14.16 3.88
N PRO A 305 -18.35 13.22 4.65
CA PRO A 305 -17.76 13.54 5.93
C PRO A 305 -16.63 14.56 5.72
N VAL A 306 -16.62 15.62 6.52
CA VAL A 306 -15.52 16.58 6.52
C VAL A 306 -14.27 15.86 7.02
N PRO A 307 -13.20 15.74 6.20
CA PRO A 307 -12.02 15.01 6.62
C PRO A 307 -11.35 15.69 7.81
N THR A 308 -10.95 14.92 8.81
CA THR A 308 -10.12 15.41 9.93
C THR A 308 -8.66 15.04 9.69
N PRO A 309 -7.68 15.80 10.19
CA PRO A 309 -6.28 15.37 10.07
C PRO A 309 -6.04 14.04 10.79
N LEU A 310 -5.26 13.14 10.19
CA LEU A 310 -4.81 11.92 10.86
C LEU A 310 -3.92 12.27 12.05
N ASP A 311 -4.41 11.99 13.25
CA ASP A 311 -3.60 11.98 14.46
C ASP A 311 -2.79 10.68 14.52
N ALA A 312 -1.62 10.69 13.88
CA ALA A 312 -0.75 9.52 13.81
C ALA A 312 -0.24 9.09 15.19
N LEU A 313 -0.01 10.03 16.12
CA LEU A 313 0.43 9.68 17.48
C LEU A 313 -0.66 8.95 18.24
N LYS A 314 -1.91 9.40 18.13
CA LYS A 314 -3.05 8.70 18.72
C LYS A 314 -3.28 7.34 18.05
N PHE A 315 -3.25 7.28 16.72
CA PHE A 315 -3.42 6.04 15.96
C PHE A 315 -2.37 4.99 16.36
N ILE A 316 -1.09 5.37 16.44
CA ILE A 316 -0.04 4.44 16.88
C ILE A 316 -0.13 4.17 18.40
N GLY A 317 -0.35 5.19 19.23
CA GLY A 317 -0.24 5.11 20.69
C GLY A 317 -1.46 4.59 21.44
N HIS A 318 -2.62 4.45 20.80
CA HIS A 318 -3.84 4.11 21.54
C HIS A 318 -3.81 2.70 22.15
N GLY A 319 -4.19 2.59 23.42
CA GLY A 319 -4.11 1.32 24.15
C GLY A 319 -2.69 0.83 24.43
N LEU A 320 -1.66 1.65 24.17
CA LEU A 320 -0.27 1.40 24.55
C LEU A 320 0.17 2.19 25.80
N LEU A 321 -0.75 2.96 26.41
CA LEU A 321 -0.59 3.68 27.66
C LEU A 321 -1.54 3.12 28.72
#